data_AF-A0A8T5JSK7-F1
#
_entry.id   AF-A0A8T5JSK7-F1
#
_cell.length_a   1.000
_cell.length_b   1.000
_cell.length_c   1.000
_cell.angle_alpha   90.00
_cell.angle_beta   90.00
_cell.angle_gamma   90.00
#
_symmetry.space_group_name_H-M   'P 1'
#
loop_
_entity.id
_entity.type
_entity.pdbx_description
1 polymer ?
#
loop_
_entity_poly.entity_id
_entity_poly.type
_entity_poly.pdbx_seq_one_letter_code
_entity_poly.pdbx_strand_id
1 'polypeptide(L)'
;MRKNIKKSNECSLCEKKASKKLDDKNLCNKCFLNVFERKIKRQIRQKNKLCKGETILAIDNITEYVLKEVIKLPLNIITKNQSYFKITNFTSINTISQNEKLAQFIKENKINKVILPWTADNEIEFFLNSFMKQQSLQKNNQKQKTQKIQKIQKNLPKKFIKLFTPIPQDALEYYCELKKIKYTKCEKKNQKNNELKKLINDFELKYPGTKNALIKSSKLISSIR
;
A
#
# COMPACT_ATOMS: atom_id res chain seq x y z
N MET A 1 -0.42 39.57 6.91
CA MET A 1 -1.42 38.70 6.22
C MET A 1 -2.17 37.87 7.26
N ARG A 2 -3.42 38.19 7.56
CA ARG A 2 -4.26 37.38 8.47
C ARG A 2 -4.65 36.09 7.75
N LYS A 3 -4.18 34.93 8.23
CA LYS A 3 -4.64 33.63 7.72
C LYS A 3 -6.09 33.46 8.16
N ASN A 4 -7.04 33.53 7.23
CA ASN A 4 -8.43 33.12 7.50
C ASN A 4 -8.41 31.68 8.00
N ILE A 5 -8.71 31.49 9.28
CA ILE A 5 -8.87 30.17 9.90
C ILE A 5 -10.13 29.57 9.28
N LYS A 6 -9.96 28.71 8.27
CA LYS A 6 -11.09 27.98 7.65
C LYS A 6 -11.82 27.18 8.72
N LYS A 7 -13.15 27.25 8.73
CA LYS A 7 -13.99 26.47 9.64
C LYS A 7 -13.69 24.98 9.45
N SER A 8 -13.60 24.23 10.56
CA SER A 8 -13.21 22.82 10.58
C SER A 8 -14.08 21.89 9.72
N ASN A 9 -15.28 22.33 9.33
CA ASN A 9 -16.26 21.52 8.60
C ASN A 9 -16.27 21.74 7.07
N GLU A 10 -15.42 22.62 6.54
CA GLU A 10 -15.39 22.95 5.12
C GLU A 10 -14.27 22.21 4.37
N CYS A 11 -14.53 21.89 3.11
CA CYS A 11 -13.56 21.27 2.23
C CYS A 11 -12.44 22.27 1.92
N SER A 12 -11.22 21.85 2.19
CA SER A 12 -10.00 22.64 1.94
C SER A 12 -9.85 23.11 0.48
N LEU A 13 -10.44 22.41 -0.49
CA LEU A 13 -10.30 22.67 -1.93
C LEU A 13 -11.49 23.39 -2.60
N CYS A 14 -12.71 23.24 -2.08
CA CYS A 14 -13.92 23.75 -2.75
C CYS A 14 -15.00 24.32 -1.81
N GLU A 15 -14.68 24.48 -0.52
CA GLU A 15 -15.53 25.14 0.51
C GLU A 15 -16.86 24.42 0.84
N LYS A 16 -17.26 23.40 0.06
CA LYS A 16 -18.39 22.51 0.40
C LYS A 16 -18.15 21.76 1.71
N LYS A 17 -19.22 21.28 2.35
CA LYS A 17 -19.14 20.44 3.55
C LYS A 17 -18.15 19.28 3.37
N ALA A 18 -17.20 19.17 4.29
CA ALA A 18 -16.23 18.09 4.31
C ALA A 18 -16.87 16.79 4.82
N SER A 19 -16.43 15.66 4.26
CA SER A 19 -16.92 14.33 4.61
C SER A 19 -15.82 13.43 5.16
N LYS A 20 -14.58 13.55 4.67
CA LYS A 20 -13.45 12.74 5.12
C LYS A 20 -12.15 13.55 5.14
N LYS A 21 -11.27 13.21 6.08
CA LYS A 21 -9.91 13.76 6.18
C LYS A 21 -8.91 12.87 5.43
N LEU A 22 -8.00 13.45 4.64
CA LEU A 22 -6.91 12.76 3.95
C LEU A 22 -5.65 13.65 3.95
N ASP A 23 -4.51 13.17 4.48
CA ASP A 23 -3.26 13.95 4.65
C ASP A 23 -3.49 15.33 5.29
N ASP A 24 -4.17 15.37 6.43
CA ASP A 24 -4.48 16.61 7.13
C ASP A 24 -5.43 17.58 6.43
N LYS A 25 -6.02 17.18 5.31
CA LYS A 25 -7.01 17.98 4.57
C LYS A 25 -8.41 17.41 4.75
N ASN A 26 -9.33 18.27 5.18
CA ASN A 26 -10.75 17.99 5.13
C ASN A 26 -11.24 18.12 3.68
N LEU A 27 -11.86 17.06 3.14
CA LEU A 27 -12.28 16.96 1.74
C LEU A 27 -13.75 16.56 1.66
N CYS A 28 -14.50 17.14 0.72
CA CYS A 28 -15.80 16.61 0.30
C CYS A 28 -15.61 15.38 -0.61
N ASN A 29 -16.67 14.62 -0.88
CA ASN A 29 -16.60 13.37 -1.67
C ASN A 29 -15.90 13.54 -3.03
N LYS A 30 -16.29 14.56 -3.81
CA LYS A 30 -15.71 14.83 -5.14
C LYS A 30 -14.22 15.15 -5.06
N CYS A 31 -13.84 16.03 -4.13
CA CYS A 31 -12.44 16.42 -3.93
C CYS A 31 -11.60 15.25 -3.40
N PHE A 32 -12.16 14.42 -2.50
CA PHE A 32 -11.52 13.21 -2.00
C PHE A 32 -11.18 12.25 -3.14
N LEU A 33 -12.16 11.89 -3.99
CA LEU A 33 -11.94 11.01 -5.14
C LEU A 33 -10.84 11.55 -6.07
N ASN A 34 -10.89 12.84 -6.39
CA ASN A 34 -9.88 13.48 -7.25
C ASN A 34 -8.46 13.43 -6.66
N VAL A 35 -8.31 13.67 -5.35
CA VAL A 35 -7.02 13.62 -4.67
C VAL A 35 -6.51 12.18 -4.59
N PHE A 36 -7.38 11.23 -4.26
CA PHE A 36 -7.08 9.80 -4.20
C PHE A 36 -6.55 9.29 -5.55
N GLU A 37 -7.32 9.48 -6.62
CA GLU A 37 -6.96 9.03 -7.96
C GLU A 37 -5.66 9.67 -8.45
N ARG A 38 -5.45 10.95 -8.15
CA ARG A 38 -4.21 11.68 -8.48
C ARG A 38 -2.99 11.08 -7.78
N LYS A 39 -3.11 10.69 -6.50
CA LYS A 39 -2.03 10.01 -5.77
C LYS A 39 -1.68 8.67 -6.41
N ILE A 40 -2.69 7.89 -6.81
CA ILE A 40 -2.47 6.61 -7.50
C ILE A 40 -1.78 6.82 -8.85
N LYS A 41 -2.28 7.75 -9.68
CA LYS A 41 -1.64 8.12 -10.96
C LYS A 41 -0.19 8.56 -10.76
N ARG A 42 0.10 9.33 -9.70
CA ARG A 42 1.47 9.74 -9.37
C ARG A 42 2.33 8.54 -8.98
N GLN A 43 1.84 7.64 -8.14
CA GLN A 43 2.55 6.43 -7.72
C GLN A 43 2.92 5.55 -8.93
N ILE A 44 2.00 5.37 -9.86
CA ILE A 44 2.25 4.59 -11.09
C ILE A 44 3.32 5.27 -11.93
N ARG A 45 3.18 6.56 -12.24
CA ARG A 45 4.18 7.30 -13.03
C ARG A 45 5.58 7.27 -12.42
N GLN A 46 5.69 7.38 -11.09
CA GLN A 46 6.98 7.48 -10.41
C GLN A 46 7.67 6.12 -10.24
N LYS A 47 6.92 5.07 -9.90
CA LYS A 47 7.51 3.78 -9.48
C LYS A 47 7.26 2.64 -10.46
N ASN A 48 6.19 2.74 -11.24
CA ASN A 48 5.61 1.60 -11.93
C ASN A 48 5.36 1.97 -13.39
N LYS A 49 6.42 2.03 -14.20
CA LYS A 49 6.32 2.29 -15.63
C LYS A 49 5.51 1.17 -16.30
N LEU A 50 4.19 1.28 -16.32
CA LEU A 50 3.28 0.38 -17.03
C LEU A 50 3.29 0.76 -18.51
N CYS A 51 3.40 -0.22 -19.39
CA CYS A 51 3.42 -0.02 -20.84
C CYS A 51 2.12 -0.53 -21.48
N LYS A 52 1.74 0.08 -22.61
CA LYS A 52 0.60 -0.37 -23.42
C LYS A 52 0.81 -1.83 -23.86
N GLY A 53 -0.24 -2.65 -23.74
CA GLY A 53 -0.25 -4.06 -24.14
C GLY A 53 0.37 -5.03 -23.14
N GLU A 54 0.87 -4.56 -21.98
CA GLU A 54 1.40 -5.47 -20.95
C GLU A 54 0.32 -6.34 -20.33
N THR A 55 0.66 -7.60 -20.06
CA THR A 55 -0.14 -8.55 -19.28
C THR A 55 0.15 -8.38 -17.80
N ILE A 56 -0.88 -7.98 -17.05
CA ILE A 56 -0.79 -7.62 -15.65
C ILE A 56 -1.68 -8.52 -14.82
N LEU A 57 -1.14 -9.09 -13.75
CA LEU A 57 -1.93 -9.77 -12.73
C LEU A 57 -2.35 -8.77 -11.65
N ALA A 58 -3.65 -8.49 -11.57
CA ALA A 58 -4.24 -7.73 -10.48
C ALA A 58 -4.65 -8.67 -9.34
N ILE A 59 -4.09 -8.44 -8.15
CA ILE A 59 -4.51 -9.15 -6.95
C ILE A 59 -5.66 -8.35 -6.32
N ASP A 60 -6.85 -8.96 -6.27
CA ASP A 60 -8.12 -8.38 -5.79
C ASP A 60 -8.87 -7.47 -6.78
N ASN A 61 -10.20 -7.43 -6.64
CA ASN A 61 -11.14 -6.71 -7.50
C ASN A 61 -10.95 -5.20 -7.44
N ILE A 62 -10.56 -4.65 -6.27
CA ILE A 62 -10.29 -3.22 -6.11
C ILE A 62 -9.12 -2.80 -7.01
N THR A 63 -8.08 -3.62 -7.07
CA THR A 63 -6.90 -3.36 -7.90
C THR A 63 -7.29 -3.34 -9.38
N GLU A 64 -8.06 -4.32 -9.83
CA GLU A 64 -8.58 -4.35 -11.21
C GLU A 64 -9.38 -3.09 -11.54
N TYR A 65 -10.33 -2.72 -10.67
CA TYR A 65 -11.17 -1.55 -10.86
C TYR A 65 -10.32 -0.28 -11.01
N VAL A 66 -9.34 -0.07 -10.13
CA VAL A 66 -8.47 1.10 -10.17
C VAL A 66 -7.59 1.10 -11.42
N LEU A 67 -7.08 -0.05 -11.86
CA LEU A 67 -6.32 -0.16 -13.10
C LEU A 67 -7.17 0.24 -14.32
N LYS A 68 -8.42 -0.22 -14.40
CA LYS A 68 -9.34 0.08 -15.51
C LYS A 68 -9.79 1.55 -15.51
N GLU A 69 -10.34 2.01 -14.40
CA GLU A 69 -11.02 3.31 -14.32
C GLU A 69 -10.05 4.50 -14.17
N VAL A 70 -8.98 4.31 -13.39
CA VAL A 70 -8.10 5.43 -13.01
C VAL A 70 -6.98 5.61 -14.02
N ILE A 71 -6.38 4.52 -14.51
CA ILE A 71 -5.16 4.59 -15.35
C ILE A 71 -5.50 4.84 -16.82
N LYS A 72 -6.64 4.33 -17.32
CA LYS A 72 -7.06 4.47 -18.73
C LYS A 72 -5.97 4.07 -19.73
N LEU A 73 -5.15 3.08 -19.41
CA LEU A 73 -4.16 2.49 -20.33
C LEU A 73 -4.70 1.16 -20.88
N PRO A 74 -4.46 0.86 -22.17
CA PRO A 74 -4.80 -0.44 -22.76
C PRO A 74 -3.86 -1.52 -22.20
N LEU A 75 -4.30 -2.21 -21.16
CA LEU A 75 -3.58 -3.25 -20.42
C LEU A 75 -4.35 -4.56 -20.48
N ASN A 76 -3.65 -5.69 -20.57
CA ASN A 76 -4.25 -7.02 -20.50
C ASN A 76 -4.31 -7.45 -19.02
N ILE A 77 -5.41 -7.14 -18.34
CA ILE A 77 -5.54 -7.35 -16.89
C ILE A 77 -6.16 -8.73 -16.61
N ILE A 78 -5.40 -9.58 -15.91
CA ILE A 78 -5.87 -10.85 -15.35
C ILE A 78 -6.11 -10.64 -13.86
N THR A 79 -7.29 -10.95 -13.35
CA THR A 79 -7.63 -10.75 -11.93
C THR A 79 -7.73 -12.08 -11.19
N LYS A 80 -7.10 -12.16 -10.02
CA LYS A 80 -7.24 -13.28 -9.10
C LYS A 80 -7.27 -12.78 -7.65
N ASN A 81 -8.15 -13.38 -6.86
CA ASN A 81 -8.21 -13.09 -5.42
C ASN A 81 -7.05 -13.73 -4.67
N GLN A 82 -6.72 -13.17 -3.51
CA GLN A 82 -5.63 -13.66 -2.65
C GLN A 82 -5.82 -15.13 -2.24
N SER A 83 -7.08 -15.53 -2.00
CA SER A 83 -7.46 -16.89 -1.66
C SER A 83 -7.08 -17.92 -2.73
N TYR A 84 -7.08 -17.53 -4.02
CA TYR A 84 -6.70 -18.42 -5.11
C TYR A 84 -5.27 -18.94 -4.96
N PHE A 85 -4.35 -18.11 -4.45
CA PHE A 85 -2.95 -18.45 -4.24
C PHE A 85 -2.67 -19.00 -2.83
N LYS A 86 -3.70 -19.20 -2.00
CA LYS A 86 -3.59 -19.59 -0.58
C LYS A 86 -2.69 -18.63 0.21
N ILE A 87 -2.64 -17.36 -0.17
CA ILE A 87 -1.86 -16.34 0.55
C ILE A 87 -2.73 -15.79 1.68
N THR A 88 -2.42 -16.20 2.91
CA THR A 88 -3.17 -15.77 4.10
C THR A 88 -2.78 -14.38 4.56
N ASN A 89 -1.59 -13.90 4.21
CA ASN A 89 -1.12 -12.58 4.63
C ASN A 89 -0.10 -12.00 3.65
N PHE A 90 -0.42 -10.83 3.08
CA PHE A 90 0.55 -9.98 2.40
C PHE A 90 1.40 -9.22 3.44
N THR A 91 1.92 -9.91 4.47
CA THR A 91 2.78 -9.25 5.47
C THR A 91 4.20 -9.09 4.99
N SER A 92 4.66 -9.95 4.08
CA SER A 92 5.99 -9.84 3.51
C SER A 92 5.96 -10.19 2.03
N ILE A 93 6.67 -9.40 1.23
CA ILE A 93 6.76 -9.68 -0.20
C ILE A 93 7.54 -10.96 -0.46
N ASN A 94 8.45 -11.33 0.46
CA ASN A 94 9.22 -12.56 0.37
C ASN A 94 8.29 -13.77 0.35
N THR A 95 7.27 -13.79 1.21
CA THR A 95 6.25 -14.85 1.23
C THR A 95 5.51 -14.94 -0.10
N ILE A 96 5.22 -13.81 -0.74
CA ILE A 96 4.55 -13.76 -2.05
C ILE A 96 5.49 -14.33 -3.13
N SER A 97 6.76 -13.92 -3.14
CA SER A 97 7.74 -14.38 -4.12
C SER A 97 8.08 -15.86 -4.01
N GLN A 98 7.91 -16.45 -2.82
CA GLN A 98 8.16 -17.86 -2.55
C GLN A 98 6.93 -18.75 -2.83
N ASN A 99 5.79 -18.17 -3.21
CA ASN A 99 4.59 -18.94 -3.48
C ASN A 99 4.68 -19.65 -4.85
N GLU A 100 4.85 -20.97 -4.83
CA GLU A 100 5.01 -21.79 -6.04
C GLU A 100 3.83 -21.67 -7.00
N LYS A 101 2.59 -21.69 -6.47
CA LYS A 101 1.37 -21.58 -7.29
C LYS A 101 1.30 -20.24 -8.02
N LEU A 102 1.68 -19.15 -7.36
CA LEU A 102 1.76 -17.83 -7.98
C LEU A 102 2.87 -17.78 -9.05
N ALA A 103 4.04 -18.35 -8.75
CA ALA A 103 5.16 -18.40 -9.70
C ALA A 103 4.82 -19.20 -10.97
N GLN A 104 4.17 -20.36 -10.82
CA GLN A 104 3.66 -21.17 -11.92
C GLN A 104 2.64 -20.39 -12.75
N PHE A 105 1.65 -19.78 -12.09
CA PHE A 105 0.63 -18.97 -12.77
C PHE A 105 1.23 -17.80 -13.56
N ILE A 106 2.24 -17.11 -12.99
CA ILE A 106 2.98 -16.03 -13.67
C ILE A 106 3.68 -16.54 -14.93
N LYS A 107 4.28 -17.73 -14.88
CA LYS A 107 4.99 -18.34 -16.01
C LYS A 107 4.04 -18.75 -17.12
N GLU A 108 2.96 -19.46 -16.77
CA GLU A 108 1.95 -19.96 -17.72
C GLU A 108 1.27 -18.84 -18.48
N ASN A 109 0.87 -17.77 -17.78
CA ASN A 109 0.14 -16.65 -18.37
C ASN A 109 1.06 -15.55 -18.92
N LYS A 110 2.39 -15.78 -18.96
CA LYS A 110 3.41 -14.83 -19.42
C LYS A 110 3.23 -13.43 -18.78
N ILE A 111 2.96 -13.39 -17.47
CA ILE A 111 2.65 -12.14 -16.76
C ILE A 111 3.91 -11.25 -16.68
N ASN A 112 3.76 -10.01 -17.15
CA ASN A 112 4.83 -9.01 -17.08
C ASN A 112 4.96 -8.44 -15.66
N LYS A 113 3.83 -8.10 -15.02
CA LYS A 113 3.79 -7.45 -13.70
C LYS A 113 2.64 -7.95 -12.84
N VAL A 114 2.85 -7.95 -11.54
CA VAL A 114 1.88 -8.32 -10.50
C VAL A 114 1.60 -7.11 -9.64
N ILE A 115 0.35 -6.67 -9.60
CA ILE A 115 -0.09 -5.50 -8.83
C ILE A 115 -0.73 -5.97 -7.54
N LEU A 116 -0.20 -5.49 -6.43
CA LEU A 116 -0.61 -5.82 -5.07
C LEU A 116 -1.49 -4.73 -4.47
N PRO A 117 -2.56 -5.08 -3.75
CA PRO A 117 -3.42 -4.15 -3.03
C PRO A 117 -2.74 -3.69 -1.71
N TRP A 118 -1.50 -3.22 -1.81
CA TRP A 118 -0.64 -2.92 -0.66
C TRP A 118 -0.76 -1.46 -0.24
N THR A 119 -1.35 -1.19 0.93
CA THR A 119 -1.62 0.15 1.45
C THR A 119 -0.43 0.76 2.21
N ALA A 120 -0.55 2.04 2.55
CA ALA A 120 0.38 2.75 3.43
C ALA A 120 0.55 2.03 4.79
N ASP A 121 -0.56 1.60 5.40
CA ASP A 121 -0.55 0.91 6.69
C ASP A 121 0.18 -0.44 6.60
N ASN A 122 0.07 -1.16 5.48
CA ASN A 122 0.84 -2.38 5.25
C ASN A 122 2.35 -2.09 5.17
N GLU A 123 2.74 -0.98 4.53
CA GLU A 123 4.13 -0.59 4.42
C GLU A 123 4.74 -0.25 5.78
N ILE A 124 4.01 0.48 6.62
CA ILE A 124 4.44 0.83 7.98
C ILE A 124 4.57 -0.43 8.84
N GLU A 125 3.57 -1.32 8.80
CA GLU A 125 3.58 -2.59 9.53
C GLU A 125 4.78 -3.46 9.12
N PHE A 126 5.04 -3.57 7.82
CA PHE A 126 6.20 -4.29 7.31
C PHE A 126 7.52 -3.65 7.75
N PHE A 127 7.63 -2.32 7.68
CA PHE A 127 8.80 -1.57 8.08
C PHE A 127 9.12 -1.76 9.57
N LEU A 128 8.14 -1.53 10.46
CA LEU A 128 8.32 -1.66 11.90
C LEU A 128 8.63 -3.10 12.30
N ASN A 129 7.93 -4.09 11.75
CA ASN A 129 8.26 -5.49 12.01
C ASN A 129 9.68 -5.85 11.60
N SER A 130 10.14 -5.33 10.46
CA SER A 130 11.52 -5.54 9.99
C SER A 130 12.54 -4.86 10.92
N PHE A 131 12.23 -3.65 11.37
CA PHE A 131 13.06 -2.87 12.29
C PHE A 131 13.20 -3.55 13.65
N MET A 132 12.10 -3.99 14.26
CA MET A 132 12.08 -4.66 15.57
C MET A 132 12.84 -5.99 15.53
N LYS A 133 12.70 -6.77 14.44
CA LYS A 133 13.47 -8.02 14.25
C LYS A 133 14.96 -7.76 14.11
N GLN A 134 15.37 -6.64 13.53
CA GLN A 134 16.78 -6.31 13.41
C GLN A 134 17.41 -6.00 14.77
N GLN A 135 16.69 -5.31 15.66
CA GLN A 135 17.18 -5.01 17.01
C GLN A 135 17.34 -6.26 17.88
N SER A 136 16.43 -7.23 17.79
CA SER A 136 16.55 -8.47 18.56
C SER A 136 17.73 -9.33 18.11
N LEU A 137 18.04 -9.35 16.81
CA LEU A 137 19.18 -10.09 16.27
C LEU A 137 20.54 -9.50 16.67
N GLN A 138 20.65 -8.18 16.77
CA GLN A 138 21.89 -7.52 17.21
C GLN A 138 22.27 -7.86 18.66
N LYS A 139 21.29 -8.16 19.52
CA LYS A 139 21.53 -8.57 20.89
C LYS A 139 22.05 -10.01 21.02
N ASN A 140 21.76 -10.86 20.05
CA ASN A 140 21.95 -12.31 20.21
C ASN A 140 23.12 -12.92 19.42
N ASN A 141 23.73 -12.24 18.45
CA ASN A 141 24.88 -12.77 17.70
C ASN A 141 25.62 -11.67 16.91
N GLN A 142 26.52 -10.93 17.54
CA GLN A 142 27.48 -10.07 16.84
C GLN A 142 28.60 -10.93 16.25
N LYS A 143 28.47 -11.33 14.97
CA LYS A 143 29.54 -11.26 13.95
C LYS A 143 29.27 -12.08 12.67
N GLN A 144 28.42 -13.12 12.67
CA GLN A 144 28.35 -14.02 11.49
C GLN A 144 27.04 -14.00 10.66
N LYS A 145 25.95 -13.32 11.09
CA LYS A 145 24.63 -13.43 10.41
C LYS A 145 24.19 -12.22 9.57
N THR A 146 24.91 -11.09 9.59
CA THR A 146 24.51 -9.86 8.88
C THR A 146 24.58 -9.97 7.34
N GLN A 147 25.41 -10.86 6.79
CA GLN A 147 25.56 -10.99 5.34
C GLN A 147 24.39 -11.72 4.63
N LYS A 148 23.61 -12.57 5.33
CA LYS A 148 22.50 -13.33 4.71
C LYS A 148 21.21 -12.52 4.55
N ILE A 149 20.92 -11.57 5.44
CA ILE A 149 19.64 -10.82 5.43
C ILE A 149 19.64 -9.73 4.34
N GLN A 150 20.80 -9.15 4.01
CA GLN A 150 20.91 -8.11 2.99
C GLN A 150 20.67 -8.65 1.56
N LYS A 151 21.01 -9.92 1.28
CA LYS A 151 20.75 -10.53 -0.03
C LYS A 151 19.26 -10.78 -0.32
N ILE A 152 18.43 -10.89 0.72
CA ILE A 152 16.99 -11.20 0.57
C ILE A 152 16.18 -9.97 0.13
N GLN A 153 16.60 -8.75 0.48
CA GLN A 153 15.84 -7.53 0.14
C GLN A 153 16.12 -7.00 -1.28
N LYS A 154 17.27 -7.33 -1.89
CA LYS A 154 17.66 -6.79 -3.21
C LYS A 154 16.96 -7.43 -4.41
N ASN A 155 16.25 -8.55 -4.21
CA ASN A 155 15.60 -9.30 -5.29
C ASN A 155 14.09 -9.43 -5.09
N LEU A 156 13.38 -8.33 -4.79
CA LEU A 156 12.01 -8.28 -5.29
C LEU A 156 12.13 -8.38 -6.82
N PRO A 157 11.57 -9.39 -7.49
CA PRO A 157 11.61 -9.38 -8.93
C PRO A 157 10.87 -8.10 -9.35
N LYS A 158 11.47 -7.33 -10.29
CA LYS A 158 10.96 -6.04 -10.83
C LYS A 158 9.50 -6.09 -11.34
N LYS A 159 8.88 -7.28 -11.27
CA LYS A 159 7.50 -7.60 -11.60
C LYS A 159 6.49 -7.18 -10.53
N PHE A 160 6.82 -7.04 -9.24
CA PHE A 160 5.82 -6.69 -8.21
C PHE A 160 5.65 -5.19 -7.98
N ILE A 161 4.40 -4.74 -7.99
CA ILE A 161 4.03 -3.33 -7.80
C ILE A 161 3.07 -3.19 -6.62
N LYS A 162 3.42 -2.32 -5.66
CA LYS A 162 2.55 -1.91 -4.56
C LYS A 162 1.72 -0.70 -4.98
N LEU A 163 0.44 -0.90 -5.28
CA LEU A 163 -0.39 0.15 -5.89
C LEU A 163 -0.81 1.23 -4.88
N PHE A 164 -1.27 0.84 -3.70
CA PHE A 164 -1.88 1.73 -2.72
C PHE A 164 -0.92 2.26 -1.65
N THR A 165 0.40 2.17 -1.86
CA THR A 165 1.39 2.61 -0.86
C THR A 165 1.23 4.07 -0.38
N PRO A 166 0.76 5.05 -1.18
CA PRO A 166 0.54 6.42 -0.69
C PRO A 166 -0.84 6.65 -0.06
N ILE A 167 -1.64 5.59 0.10
CA ILE A 167 -3.04 5.64 0.54
C ILE A 167 -3.18 4.86 1.86
N PRO A 168 -3.67 5.48 2.93
CA PRO A 168 -3.99 4.78 4.18
C PRO A 168 -5.20 3.87 4.01
N GLN A 169 -5.27 2.83 4.84
CA GLN A 169 -6.29 1.78 4.71
C GLN A 169 -7.72 2.35 4.78
N ASP A 170 -7.99 3.24 5.74
CA ASP A 170 -9.30 3.85 5.94
C ASP A 170 -9.76 4.72 4.75
N ALA A 171 -8.82 5.37 4.05
CA ALA A 171 -9.11 6.10 2.83
C ALA A 171 -9.43 5.16 1.66
N LEU A 172 -8.76 4.00 1.57
CA LEU A 172 -9.10 2.99 0.57
C LEU A 172 -10.51 2.42 0.79
N GLU A 173 -10.87 2.13 2.04
CA GLU A 173 -12.21 1.67 2.41
C GLU A 173 -13.28 2.70 2.03
N TYR A 174 -13.06 3.96 2.40
CA TYR A 174 -13.96 5.06 2.06
C TYR A 174 -14.08 5.28 0.53
N TYR A 175 -12.99 5.12 -0.22
CA TYR A 175 -13.02 5.16 -1.69
C TYR A 175 -13.91 4.05 -2.26
N CYS A 176 -13.80 2.82 -1.73
CA CYS A 176 -14.61 1.69 -2.17
C CYS A 176 -16.10 1.90 -1.87
N GLU A 177 -16.42 2.47 -0.70
CA GLU A 177 -17.79 2.85 -0.33
C GLU A 177 -18.40 3.86 -1.32
N LEU A 178 -17.69 4.96 -1.60
CA LEU A 178 -18.15 6.00 -2.53
C LEU A 178 -18.36 5.48 -3.96
N LYS A 179 -17.54 4.52 -4.39
CA LYS A 179 -17.62 3.89 -5.71
C LYS A 179 -18.49 2.62 -5.75
N LYS A 180 -19.06 2.22 -4.61
CA LYS A 180 -19.87 0.99 -4.45
C LYS A 180 -19.14 -0.27 -4.93
N ILE A 181 -17.83 -0.35 -4.71
CA ILE A 181 -17.00 -1.49 -5.11
C ILE A 181 -17.14 -2.57 -4.04
N LYS A 182 -17.55 -3.78 -4.44
CA LYS A 182 -17.54 -4.94 -3.55
C LYS A 182 -16.09 -5.35 -3.29
N TYR A 183 -15.70 -5.40 -2.03
CA TYR A 183 -14.40 -5.91 -1.62
C TYR A 183 -14.52 -6.80 -0.40
N THR A 184 -13.68 -7.83 -0.34
CA THR A 184 -13.55 -8.66 0.85
C THR A 184 -12.58 -7.96 1.79
N LYS A 185 -13.07 -7.48 2.94
CA LYS A 185 -12.20 -6.95 3.98
C LYS A 185 -11.29 -8.09 4.45
N CYS A 186 -9.97 -7.92 4.31
CA CYS A 186 -9.02 -8.88 4.89
C CYS A 186 -9.09 -8.77 6.41
N GLU A 187 -9.94 -9.59 7.02
CA GLU A 187 -9.96 -9.78 8.47
C GLU A 187 -8.64 -10.43 8.89
N LYS A 188 -7.77 -9.65 9.54
CA LYS A 188 -6.51 -10.17 10.03
C LYS A 188 -6.77 -11.03 11.27
N LYS A 189 -6.61 -12.35 11.14
CA LYS A 189 -6.63 -13.29 12.26
C LYS A 189 -5.38 -13.21 13.18
N ASN A 190 -4.37 -12.40 12.86
CA ASN A 190 -3.14 -12.31 13.65
C ASN A 190 -3.25 -11.26 14.77
N GLN A 191 -3.38 -11.71 16.03
CA GLN A 191 -3.40 -10.85 17.23
C GLN A 191 -2.22 -9.88 17.30
N LYS A 192 -0.98 -10.35 17.07
CA LYS A 192 0.23 -9.48 17.10
C LYS A 192 0.16 -8.30 16.14
N ASN A 193 -0.41 -8.51 14.94
CA ASN A 193 -0.54 -7.42 13.97
C ASN A 193 -1.60 -6.40 14.41
N ASN A 194 -2.55 -6.81 15.25
CA ASN A 194 -3.57 -5.91 15.79
C ASN A 194 -2.97 -4.99 16.87
N GLU A 195 -2.04 -5.47 17.70
CA GLU A 195 -1.34 -4.62 18.68
C GLU A 195 -0.53 -3.51 18.03
N LEU A 196 0.28 -3.85 17.02
CA LEU A 196 1.09 -2.87 16.30
C LEU A 196 0.23 -1.85 15.54
N LYS A 197 -0.90 -2.28 14.98
CA LYS A 197 -1.87 -1.37 14.36
C LYS A 197 -2.51 -0.42 15.37
N LYS A 198 -2.91 -0.93 16.54
CA LYS A 198 -3.43 -0.10 17.64
C LYS A 198 -2.40 0.95 18.03
N LEU A 199 -1.16 0.53 18.29
CA LEU A 199 -0.05 1.42 18.62
C LEU A 199 0.15 2.52 17.56
N ILE A 200 0.20 2.17 16.27
CA ILE A 200 0.35 3.17 15.19
C ILE A 200 -0.83 4.14 15.19
N ASN A 201 -2.06 3.65 15.36
CA ASN A 201 -3.24 4.51 15.37
C ASN A 201 -3.25 5.43 16.59
N ASP A 202 -2.82 4.95 17.76
CA ASP A 202 -2.69 5.77 18.97
C ASP A 202 -1.66 6.89 18.77
N PHE A 203 -0.53 6.58 18.11
CA PHE A 203 0.45 7.60 17.73
C PHE A 203 -0.10 8.60 16.70
N GLU A 204 -0.88 8.14 15.71
CA GLU A 204 -1.48 9.02 14.71
C GLU A 204 -2.54 9.94 15.33
N LEU A 205 -3.30 9.44 16.31
CA LEU A 205 -4.27 10.23 17.08
C LEU A 205 -3.57 11.29 17.93
N LYS A 206 -2.49 10.92 18.62
CA LYS A 206 -1.72 11.85 19.48
C LYS A 206 -0.87 12.83 18.67
N TYR A 207 -0.32 12.39 17.54
CA TYR A 207 0.59 13.15 16.69
C TYR A 207 0.20 12.95 15.21
N PRO A 208 -0.70 13.79 14.68
CA PRO A 208 -1.14 13.70 13.28
C PRO A 208 0.03 13.79 12.30
N GLY A 209 0.04 12.90 11.30
CA GLY A 209 1.10 12.81 10.31
C GLY A 209 2.22 11.82 10.63
N THR A 210 2.15 11.12 11.77
CA THR A 210 3.12 10.07 12.15
C THR A 210 3.21 8.96 11.09
N LYS A 211 2.08 8.48 10.56
CA LYS A 211 2.06 7.47 9.48
C LYS A 211 2.84 7.96 8.25
N ASN A 212 2.65 9.22 7.87
CA ASN A 212 3.35 9.82 6.74
C ASN A 212 4.86 9.96 7.00
N ALA A 213 5.26 10.32 8.22
CA ALA A 213 6.66 10.36 8.62
C ALA A 213 7.31 8.97 8.55
N LEU A 214 6.65 7.93 9.08
CA LEU A 214 7.13 6.55 9.03
C LEU A 214 7.30 6.03 7.60
N ILE A 215 6.37 6.34 6.69
CA ILE A 215 6.49 5.97 5.27
C ILE A 215 7.64 6.71 4.58
N LYS A 216 7.92 7.96 4.94
CA LYS A 216 9.08 8.69 4.41
C LYS A 216 10.37 8.05 4.91
N SER A 217 10.46 7.73 6.20
CA SER A 217 11.60 7.05 6.80
C SER A 217 11.83 5.67 6.18
N SER A 218 10.78 4.89 5.93
CA SER A 218 10.92 3.57 5.29
C SER A 218 11.48 3.69 3.87
N LYS A 219 11.08 4.71 3.10
CA LYS A 219 11.62 5.00 1.77
C LYS A 219 13.10 5.41 1.83
N LEU A 220 13.46 6.31 2.75
CA LEU A 220 14.85 6.76 2.93
C LEU A 220 15.79 5.60 3.28
N ILE A 221 15.37 4.74 4.21
CA ILE A 221 16.15 3.56 4.59
C ILE A 221 16.24 2.58 3.41
N SER A 222 15.18 2.43 2.62
CA SER A 222 15.22 1.58 1.43
C SER A 222 16.14 2.10 0.31
N SER A 223 16.38 3.41 0.23
CA SER A 223 17.29 3.99 -0.77
C SER A 223 18.76 3.92 -0.40
N ILE A 224 19.09 3.77 0.90
CA ILE A 224 20.47 3.64 1.38
C ILE A 224 21.01 2.22 1.15
N ARG A 225 20.14 1.22 0.99
CA ARG A 225 20.50 -0.21 0.86
C ARG A 225 20.65 -0.64 -0.59
#